data_AF-A0A4Y1WRT9-F1
#
_entry.id   AF-A0A4Y1WRT9-F1
#
_cell.length_a   1.000
_cell.length_b   1.000
_cell.length_c   1.000
_cell.angle_alpha   90.00
_cell.angle_beta   90.00
_cell.angle_gamma   90.00
#
_symmetry.space_group_name_H-M   'P 1'
#
loop_
_entity.id
_entity.type
_entity.pdbx_description
1 polymer ?
#
loop_
_entity_poly.entity_id
_entity_poly.type
_entity_poly.pdbx_seq_one_letter_code
_entity_poly.pdbx_strand_id
1 'polypeptide(L)'
;MKKLLFLGLLPLLVASCTKDSGSYPPDGPQFPEAAASQVEISFAAADNGFPTRNSEDENAIADVNLYLHNVQTGSLEHHYLTAGNASRTMTIAHGRYEAYAIANTKEDMGPMTLLRLQEAMYVPDVSGDTDERFAMSGRQSFTVSGATDVAILLRRCVAKLTLNVTTAGAFTDFELRSCQVTGVSSCVPFFAESKPTADSEVTSFPKSVLSGRSYSVVLYLPENTQGEVPGITDPRQRSRENAPQYATCIHLEGEASGRKVDYYIYPGSNVTTSFDILRNRHYNLDVMISGANATDMRLSTLGATFTELPRTCSVGDDIFTEMRVESTDPDGRYTLTVEQEKGEGTITFDGMAMTTGIPVALPGGAGIKTARIGYCPTVAGEAMLTFVLRDAYDYEIRRTLTTEAVEKPSLDVTLTPPSAIVVGNPATFTLEIRGSDDAAISTFTCSDPQAVFVFPAGTGLGGNEAMLGNGTHSFLLDTRVTGELTVTVQVSDGSGHSVQRQCTVTSRYPKFSAMIRTMSSATLYSDSPMTLIIRSTEYAGDYTVSYTTTSTNCRVSYGGSMLHPDSPVTLETGQHIFTANSSYAERTEFVFTITDIYGRSQQARASITWR
;
A
#
# COMPACT_ATOMS: atom_id res chain seq x y z
N MET A 1 26.84 31.90 -15.31
CA MET A 1 28.32 31.84 -15.46
C MET A 1 28.63 30.73 -16.45
N LYS A 2 28.91 31.07 -17.71
CA LYS A 2 29.26 30.07 -18.74
C LYS A 2 30.70 29.63 -18.51
N LYS A 3 30.94 28.32 -18.50
CA LYS A 3 32.28 27.75 -18.43
C LYS A 3 32.57 27.18 -19.81
N LEU A 4 33.43 27.84 -20.58
CA LEU A 4 34.14 27.13 -21.65
C LEU A 4 34.96 26.02 -21.00
N LEU A 5 34.75 24.79 -21.44
CA LEU A 5 35.54 23.64 -21.03
C LEU A 5 36.61 23.40 -22.09
N PHE A 6 37.86 23.38 -21.64
CA PHE A 6 38.95 22.85 -22.44
C PHE A 6 39.50 21.59 -21.74
N LEU A 7 39.56 20.47 -22.45
CA LEU A 7 40.27 19.28 -21.95
C LEU A 7 41.78 19.62 -21.87
N GLY A 8 42.39 19.45 -20.70
CA GLY A 8 43.77 19.85 -20.44
C GLY A 8 44.72 18.66 -20.32
N LEU A 9 45.80 18.68 -21.10
CA LEU A 9 47.06 18.02 -20.75
C LEU A 9 48.13 19.10 -20.57
N LEU A 10 48.75 19.16 -19.40
CA LEU A 10 49.84 20.10 -19.06
C LEU A 10 51.20 19.43 -19.34
N PRO A 11 52.21 20.21 -19.76
CA PRO A 11 53.37 20.30 -18.87
C PRO A 11 53.89 21.73 -18.68
N LEU A 12 54.25 22.02 -17.43
CA LEU A 12 55.03 23.18 -16.99
C LEU A 12 56.50 23.00 -17.38
N LEU A 13 57.09 24.03 -17.99
CA LEU A 13 58.53 24.30 -17.89
C LEU A 13 58.73 25.83 -17.93
N VAL A 14 59.18 26.36 -16.80
CA VAL A 14 59.60 27.76 -16.64
C VAL A 14 61.12 27.79 -16.85
N ALA A 15 61.59 28.65 -17.74
CA ALA A 15 62.98 29.07 -17.75
C ALA A 15 63.04 30.59 -17.94
N SER A 16 63.50 31.25 -16.88
CA SER A 16 63.91 32.64 -16.80
C SER A 16 65.16 32.88 -17.65
N CYS A 17 65.29 34.07 -18.27
CA CYS A 17 66.48 34.93 -18.12
C CYS A 17 66.32 36.30 -18.81
N THR A 18 66.29 37.33 -17.95
CA THR A 18 66.98 38.62 -18.03
C THR A 18 67.08 39.38 -19.36
N LYS A 19 66.48 40.59 -19.34
CA LYS A 19 66.88 41.76 -20.15
C LYS A 19 68.36 42.06 -19.95
N ASP A 20 69.08 42.28 -21.04
CA ASP A 20 70.31 43.07 -21.04
C ASP A 20 70.27 44.08 -22.19
N SER A 21 70.75 45.28 -21.88
CA SER A 21 70.69 46.49 -22.68
C SER A 21 72.05 46.76 -23.33
N GLY A 22 72.10 46.85 -24.65
CA GLY A 22 73.30 47.26 -25.38
C GLY A 22 72.98 47.73 -26.79
N SER A 23 73.34 48.96 -27.10
CA SER A 23 73.18 49.65 -28.39
C SER A 23 74.43 49.52 -29.26
N TYR A 24 74.30 49.14 -30.55
CA TYR A 24 75.14 49.60 -31.69
C TYR A 24 74.39 49.33 -33.05
N PRO A 25 74.56 50.14 -34.12
CA PRO A 25 73.84 50.09 -35.41
C PRO A 25 74.69 49.49 -36.56
N PRO A 26 74.31 49.58 -37.86
CA PRO A 26 73.09 49.17 -38.58
C PRO A 26 73.41 48.08 -39.67
N ASP A 27 72.42 47.70 -40.48
CA ASP A 27 72.49 46.86 -41.70
C ASP A 27 72.79 45.35 -41.53
N GLY A 28 71.71 44.58 -41.32
CA GLY A 28 71.60 43.20 -41.77
C GLY A 28 70.68 43.12 -43.00
N PRO A 29 70.82 42.11 -43.89
CA PRO A 29 70.01 42.00 -45.10
C PRO A 29 68.52 41.99 -44.73
N GLN A 30 67.77 42.97 -45.24
CA GLN A 30 66.31 42.93 -45.21
C GLN A 30 65.87 41.63 -45.87
N PHE A 31 65.34 40.70 -45.07
CA PHE A 31 64.47 39.65 -45.58
C PHE A 31 63.41 40.33 -46.46
N PRO A 32 63.06 39.78 -47.64
CA PRO A 32 62.01 40.36 -48.45
C PRO A 32 60.78 40.48 -47.56
N GLU A 33 60.33 41.72 -47.34
CA GLU A 33 59.14 42.03 -46.59
C GLU A 33 58.02 41.16 -47.15
N ALA A 34 57.47 40.27 -46.31
CA ALA A 34 56.45 39.34 -46.74
C ALA A 34 55.32 40.17 -47.34
N ALA A 35 55.09 40.02 -48.65
CA ALA A 35 54.08 40.80 -49.36
C ALA A 35 52.75 40.66 -48.62
N ALA A 36 52.12 41.79 -48.28
CA ALA A 36 50.85 41.83 -47.57
C ALA A 36 49.82 42.60 -48.39
N SER A 37 48.55 42.31 -48.18
CA SER A 37 47.46 42.97 -48.90
C SER A 37 46.27 43.21 -47.98
N GLN A 38 45.45 44.20 -48.34
CA GLN A 38 44.21 44.45 -47.62
C GLN A 38 43.20 43.35 -47.91
N VAL A 39 42.63 42.78 -46.86
CA VAL A 39 41.58 41.76 -46.92
C VAL A 39 40.38 42.29 -46.17
N GLU A 40 39.22 42.35 -46.81
CA GLU A 40 37.95 42.64 -46.15
C GLU A 40 37.27 41.33 -45.75
N ILE A 41 37.12 41.10 -44.45
CA ILE A 41 36.44 39.91 -43.92
C ILE A 41 35.07 40.32 -43.43
N SER A 42 34.01 39.74 -43.99
CA SER A 42 32.62 39.96 -43.60
C SER A 42 32.00 38.71 -42.99
N PHE A 43 31.02 38.92 -42.11
CA PHE A 43 30.32 37.85 -41.42
C PHE A 43 28.82 37.92 -41.72
N ALA A 44 28.24 36.79 -42.09
CA ALA A 44 26.80 36.68 -42.29
C ALA A 44 26.27 35.43 -41.60
N ALA A 45 25.17 35.58 -40.87
CA ALA A 45 24.42 34.44 -40.36
C ALA A 45 23.87 33.64 -41.55
N ALA A 46 24.13 32.34 -41.57
CA ALA A 46 23.59 31.44 -42.57
C ALA A 46 22.07 31.34 -42.39
N ASP A 47 21.33 31.53 -43.48
CA ASP A 47 19.89 31.34 -43.51
C ASP A 47 19.54 29.91 -43.04
N ASN A 48 18.55 29.82 -42.17
CA ASN A 48 18.02 28.55 -41.66
C ASN A 48 16.90 27.99 -42.56
N GLY A 49 16.60 28.66 -43.68
CA GLY A 49 15.68 28.21 -44.72
C GLY A 49 14.20 28.52 -44.44
N PHE A 50 13.89 29.29 -43.39
CA PHE A 50 12.53 29.68 -43.03
C PHE A 50 12.47 31.11 -42.47
N PRO A 51 11.81 32.06 -43.15
CA PRO A 51 11.61 33.40 -42.62
C PRO A 51 10.53 33.38 -41.53
N THR A 52 10.95 33.32 -40.27
CA THR A 52 10.04 33.62 -39.14
C THR A 52 10.19 35.10 -38.76
N ARG A 53 9.10 35.78 -38.36
CA ARG A 53 9.07 37.22 -38.01
C ARG A 53 10.07 37.66 -36.91
N ASN A 54 10.69 36.70 -36.19
CA ASN A 54 11.76 36.91 -35.19
C ASN A 54 13.18 36.68 -35.74
N SER A 55 13.36 36.45 -37.05
CA SER A 55 14.65 36.09 -37.63
C SER A 55 15.72 37.19 -37.51
N GLU A 56 15.31 38.46 -37.42
CA GLU A 56 16.26 39.58 -37.30
C GLU A 56 17.07 39.53 -36.00
N ASP A 57 16.42 39.26 -34.86
CA ASP A 57 17.08 39.11 -33.57
C ASP A 57 17.92 37.82 -33.51
N GLU A 58 17.37 36.72 -34.05
CA GLU A 58 18.09 35.45 -34.11
C GLU A 58 19.36 35.55 -34.96
N ASN A 59 19.36 36.35 -36.04
CA ASN A 59 20.49 36.52 -36.97
C ASN A 59 21.51 37.55 -36.49
N ALA A 60 21.25 38.26 -35.38
CA ALA A 60 22.14 39.29 -34.88
C ALA A 60 23.51 38.71 -34.44
N ILE A 61 24.58 39.34 -34.93
CA ILE A 61 25.97 39.06 -34.56
C ILE A 61 26.43 40.20 -33.64
N ALA A 62 26.63 39.89 -32.36
CA ALA A 62 27.03 40.83 -31.32
C ALA A 62 28.56 41.03 -31.26
N ASP A 63 29.27 39.91 -31.39
CA ASP A 63 30.72 39.83 -31.27
C ASP A 63 31.24 38.62 -32.07
N VAL A 64 32.50 38.66 -32.49
CA VAL A 64 33.19 37.59 -33.23
C VAL A 64 34.62 37.45 -32.74
N ASN A 65 35.00 36.25 -32.33
CA ASN A 65 36.37 35.79 -32.21
C ASN A 65 36.81 35.16 -33.54
N LEU A 66 37.65 35.88 -34.29
CA LEU A 66 38.20 35.46 -35.57
C LEU A 66 39.62 34.91 -35.37
N TYR A 67 39.89 33.74 -35.92
CA TYR A 67 41.21 33.12 -35.97
C TYR A 67 41.63 32.85 -37.41
N LEU A 68 42.82 33.30 -37.79
CA LEU A 68 43.38 33.17 -39.14
C LEU A 68 44.59 32.25 -39.11
N HIS A 69 44.39 31.01 -39.57
CA HIS A 69 45.46 30.01 -39.65
C HIS A 69 46.16 30.10 -41.01
N ASN A 70 47.41 30.55 -41.04
CA ASN A 70 48.24 30.48 -42.25
C ASN A 70 48.78 29.05 -42.42
N VAL A 71 48.36 28.39 -43.49
CA VAL A 71 48.65 26.96 -43.73
C VAL A 71 50.13 26.70 -44.00
N GLN A 72 50.83 27.69 -44.57
CA GLN A 72 52.26 27.55 -44.90
C GLN A 72 53.17 27.74 -43.68
N THR A 73 52.87 28.73 -42.83
CA THR A 73 53.71 29.07 -41.67
C THR A 73 53.26 28.35 -40.40
N GLY A 74 52.03 27.85 -40.36
CA GLY A 74 51.39 27.32 -39.16
C GLY A 74 50.99 28.39 -38.15
N SER A 75 51.11 29.68 -38.49
CA SER A 75 50.76 30.77 -37.58
C SER A 75 49.24 30.90 -37.44
N LEU A 76 48.79 31.24 -36.23
CA LEU A 76 47.38 31.46 -35.91
C LEU A 76 47.23 32.85 -35.28
N GLU A 77 46.66 33.78 -36.04
CA GLU A 77 46.37 35.14 -35.57
C GLU A 77 44.94 35.19 -35.02
N HIS A 78 44.73 35.91 -33.91
CA HIS A 78 43.42 36.05 -33.26
C HIS A 78 43.00 37.53 -33.24
N HIS A 79 41.71 37.76 -33.51
CA HIS A 79 41.08 39.07 -33.47
C HIS A 79 39.69 38.98 -32.83
N TYR A 80 39.44 39.82 -31.84
CA TYR A 80 38.11 39.99 -31.26
C TYR A 80 37.43 41.24 -31.80
N LEU A 81 36.21 41.08 -32.31
CA LEU A 81 35.42 42.12 -32.96
C LEU A 81 34.09 42.27 -32.20
N THR A 82 33.71 43.49 -31.81
CA THR A 82 32.44 43.78 -31.13
C THR A 82 31.48 44.59 -32.03
N ALA A 83 30.23 44.76 -31.57
CA ALA A 83 29.11 45.31 -32.33
C ALA A 83 29.45 46.56 -33.16
N GLY A 84 29.12 46.50 -34.47
CA GLY A 84 29.41 47.54 -35.48
C GLY A 84 30.21 47.03 -36.70
N ASN A 85 30.81 45.84 -36.61
CA ASN A 85 31.72 45.31 -37.64
C ASN A 85 31.09 44.16 -38.45
N ALA A 86 30.10 44.47 -39.30
CA ALA A 86 29.61 43.53 -40.32
C ALA A 86 30.74 43.08 -41.28
N SER A 87 31.79 43.91 -41.39
CA SER A 87 33.05 43.57 -41.99
C SER A 87 34.24 44.20 -41.25
N ARG A 88 35.44 43.68 -41.50
CA ARG A 88 36.71 44.16 -40.97
C ARG A 88 37.77 44.11 -42.08
N THR A 89 38.35 45.26 -42.40
CA THR A 89 39.55 45.33 -43.26
C THR A 89 40.81 45.08 -42.44
N MET A 90 41.69 44.19 -42.93
CA MET A 90 42.92 43.78 -42.27
C MET A 90 44.06 43.72 -43.28
N THR A 91 45.28 44.04 -42.85
CA THR A 91 46.48 43.80 -43.67
C THR A 91 47.00 42.40 -43.36
N ILE A 92 46.92 41.48 -44.32
CA ILE A 92 47.27 40.07 -44.14
C ILE A 92 48.40 39.71 -45.11
N ALA A 93 49.38 38.94 -44.64
CA ALA A 93 50.46 38.43 -45.49
C ALA A 93 49.92 37.51 -46.61
N HIS A 94 50.62 37.47 -47.74
CA HIS A 94 50.29 36.56 -48.82
C HIS A 94 50.43 35.11 -48.36
N GLY A 95 49.45 34.28 -48.70
CA GLY A 95 49.39 32.91 -48.19
C GLY A 95 48.02 32.27 -48.34
N ARG A 96 47.94 31.00 -47.98
CA ARG A 96 46.68 30.25 -47.90
C ARG A 96 46.24 30.24 -46.44
N TYR A 97 44.98 30.57 -46.21
CA TYR A 97 44.42 30.70 -44.88
C TYR A 97 43.20 29.80 -44.69
N GLU A 98 43.08 29.25 -43.48
CA GLU A 98 41.80 28.80 -42.93
C GLU A 98 41.36 29.79 -41.84
N ALA A 99 40.25 30.49 -42.08
CA ALA A 99 39.59 31.30 -41.06
C ALA A 99 38.62 30.44 -40.25
N TYR A 100 38.61 30.67 -38.93
CA TYR A 100 37.64 30.16 -37.99
C TYR A 100 37.00 31.35 -37.26
N ALA A 101 35.69 31.41 -37.25
CA ALA A 101 34.95 32.47 -36.58
C ALA A 101 34.01 31.85 -35.55
N ILE A 102 34.05 32.35 -34.33
CA ILE A 102 33.13 32.01 -33.24
C ILE A 102 32.44 33.30 -32.81
N ALA A 103 31.12 33.36 -32.94
CA ALA A 103 30.35 34.56 -32.68
C ALA A 103 29.41 34.41 -31.49
N ASN A 104 29.00 35.55 -30.92
CA ASN A 104 28.04 35.66 -29.81
C ASN A 104 28.50 34.93 -28.53
N THR A 105 29.81 34.94 -28.26
CA THR A 105 30.35 34.39 -27.00
C THR A 105 30.27 35.38 -25.85
N LYS A 106 30.00 36.67 -26.14
CA LYS A 106 29.95 37.79 -25.18
C LYS A 106 31.31 38.11 -24.53
N GLU A 107 32.38 37.44 -24.95
CA GLU A 107 33.73 37.61 -24.42
C GLU A 107 34.80 37.32 -25.46
N ASP A 108 35.97 37.94 -25.25
CA ASP A 108 37.18 37.68 -26.00
C ASP A 108 37.79 36.35 -25.54
N MET A 109 37.86 35.37 -26.45
CA MET A 109 38.40 34.04 -26.20
C MET A 109 39.94 34.00 -26.22
N GLY A 110 40.58 35.08 -26.64
CA GLY A 110 42.03 35.25 -26.70
C GLY A 110 42.74 34.33 -27.71
N PRO A 111 44.07 34.50 -27.86
CA PRO A 111 44.88 33.62 -28.68
C PRO A 111 44.94 32.21 -28.08
N MET A 112 44.87 31.19 -28.93
CA MET A 112 44.97 29.78 -28.54
C MET A 112 45.70 28.97 -29.62
N THR A 113 46.00 27.70 -29.34
CA THR A 113 46.55 26.80 -30.36
C THR A 113 45.46 26.37 -31.34
N LEU A 114 45.85 25.98 -32.56
CA LEU A 114 44.91 25.44 -33.54
C LEU A 114 44.15 24.22 -33.00
N LEU A 115 44.84 23.35 -32.26
CA LEU A 115 44.22 22.18 -31.63
C LEU A 115 43.13 22.60 -30.62
N ARG A 116 43.44 23.54 -29.72
CA ARG A 116 42.49 24.06 -28.72
C ARG A 116 41.29 24.74 -29.35
N LEU A 117 41.47 25.39 -30.49
CA LEU A 117 40.40 26.02 -31.27
C LEU A 117 39.50 24.98 -31.95
N GLN A 118 40.09 23.94 -32.53
CA GLN A 118 39.35 22.86 -33.19
C GLN A 118 38.56 22.00 -32.18
N GLU A 119 39.08 21.86 -30.96
CA GLU A 119 38.45 21.17 -29.83
C GLU A 119 37.54 22.09 -28.98
N ALA A 120 37.37 23.36 -29.37
CA ALA A 120 36.57 24.30 -28.60
C ALA A 120 35.07 23.91 -28.62
N MET A 121 34.46 23.95 -27.44
CA MET A 121 33.07 23.55 -27.22
C MET A 121 32.21 24.74 -26.80
N TYR A 122 30.99 24.78 -27.31
CA TYR A 122 29.91 25.61 -26.83
C TYR A 122 29.13 24.88 -25.75
N VAL A 123 28.93 25.52 -24.60
CA VAL A 123 28.03 25.04 -23.55
C VAL A 123 26.73 25.84 -23.64
N PRO A 124 25.66 25.27 -24.23
CA PRO A 124 24.36 25.91 -24.34
C PRO A 124 23.72 26.06 -22.96
N ASP A 125 22.97 27.13 -22.76
CA ASP A 125 22.10 27.26 -21.60
C ASP A 125 20.83 26.45 -21.84
N VAL A 126 20.67 25.36 -21.08
CA VAL A 126 19.52 24.45 -21.16
C VAL A 126 18.46 24.75 -20.09
N SER A 127 18.51 25.94 -19.46
CA SER A 127 17.53 26.36 -18.45
C SER A 127 16.15 26.72 -19.02
N GLY A 128 16.04 26.93 -20.33
CA GLY A 128 14.78 27.31 -21.00
C GLY A 128 14.55 28.82 -21.14
N ASP A 129 15.49 29.65 -20.68
CA ASP A 129 15.47 31.10 -20.94
C ASP A 129 15.92 31.41 -22.38
N THR A 130 15.12 32.18 -23.12
CA THR A 130 15.29 32.43 -24.56
C THR A 130 15.83 33.82 -24.89
N ASP A 131 16.13 34.65 -23.88
CA ASP A 131 16.62 36.02 -24.10
C ASP A 131 18.10 36.09 -24.56
N GLU A 132 18.73 34.94 -24.84
CA GLU A 132 20.13 34.86 -25.23
C GLU A 132 20.35 34.66 -26.74
N ARG A 133 21.30 35.44 -27.29
CA ARG A 133 21.88 35.17 -28.61
C ARG A 133 22.73 33.91 -28.54
N PHE A 134 22.40 32.90 -29.34
CA PHE A 134 23.14 31.65 -29.42
C PHE A 134 24.49 31.82 -30.11
N ALA A 135 25.47 31.04 -29.65
CA ALA A 135 26.78 31.02 -30.28
C ALA A 135 26.68 30.51 -31.73
N MET A 136 27.47 31.11 -32.60
CA MET A 136 27.56 30.71 -34.00
C MET A 136 29.01 30.39 -34.36
N SER A 137 29.20 29.53 -35.36
CA SER A 137 30.54 29.18 -35.85
C SER A 137 30.56 29.11 -37.37
N GLY A 138 31.71 29.48 -37.94
CA GLY A 138 31.95 29.41 -39.38
C GLY A 138 33.42 29.13 -39.68
N ARG A 139 33.66 28.38 -40.76
CA ARG A 139 35.01 28.09 -41.26
C ARG A 139 35.07 28.40 -42.74
N GLN A 140 36.12 29.09 -43.18
CA GLN A 140 36.30 29.47 -44.58
C GLN A 140 37.77 29.36 -44.97
N SER A 141 38.05 28.67 -46.08
CA SER A 141 39.39 28.65 -46.69
C SER A 141 39.48 29.74 -47.77
N PHE A 142 40.60 30.45 -47.83
CA PHE A 142 40.87 31.47 -48.86
C PHE A 142 42.38 31.67 -49.08
N THR A 143 42.74 32.40 -50.14
CA THR A 143 44.14 32.71 -50.49
C THR A 143 44.30 34.23 -50.64
N VAL A 144 45.37 34.76 -50.04
CA VAL A 144 45.78 36.15 -50.18
C VAL A 144 46.94 36.23 -51.16
N SER A 145 46.73 36.89 -52.29
CA SER A 145 47.78 37.22 -53.29
C SER A 145 47.67 38.67 -53.80
N GLY A 146 46.73 39.43 -53.23
CA GLY A 146 46.32 40.77 -53.59
C GLY A 146 45.17 41.21 -52.69
N ALA A 147 44.49 42.30 -53.03
CA ALA A 147 43.27 42.69 -52.31
C ALA A 147 42.19 41.62 -52.47
N THR A 148 41.59 41.18 -51.36
CA THR A 148 40.65 40.04 -51.34
C THR A 148 39.47 40.32 -50.42
N ASP A 149 38.26 39.98 -50.85
CA ASP A 149 37.06 39.98 -50.00
C ASP A 149 36.73 38.54 -49.57
N VAL A 150 36.49 38.33 -48.28
CA VAL A 150 36.21 37.03 -47.68
C VAL A 150 34.88 37.12 -46.91
N ALA A 151 33.90 36.33 -47.32
CA ALA A 151 32.65 36.18 -46.57
C ALA A 151 32.68 34.88 -45.76
N ILE A 152 32.50 34.97 -44.45
CA ILE A 152 32.41 33.82 -43.55
C ILE A 152 30.95 33.63 -43.15
N LEU A 153 30.38 32.49 -43.55
CA LEU A 153 29.03 32.09 -43.16
C LEU A 153 29.05 31.46 -41.77
N LEU A 154 28.29 32.05 -40.85
CA LEU A 154 28.15 31.60 -39.47
C LEU A 154 26.87 30.78 -39.30
N ARG A 155 26.99 29.58 -38.74
CA ARG A 155 25.85 28.71 -38.39
C ARG A 155 25.68 28.69 -36.89
N ARG A 156 24.45 28.85 -36.40
CA ARG A 156 24.14 28.64 -34.97
C ARG A 156 24.53 27.22 -34.56
N CYS A 157 25.06 27.07 -33.35
CA CYS A 157 25.38 25.77 -32.77
C CYS A 157 24.13 25.02 -32.24
N VAL A 158 22.95 25.60 -32.39
CA VAL A 158 21.65 25.05 -31.98
C VAL A 158 20.69 24.96 -33.16
N ALA A 159 19.69 24.09 -33.05
CA ALA A 159 18.48 24.04 -33.85
C ALA A 159 17.33 24.72 -33.11
N LYS A 160 16.37 25.28 -33.85
CA LYS A 160 15.09 25.74 -33.33
C LYS A 160 14.07 24.60 -33.42
N LEU A 161 13.34 24.32 -32.36
CA LEU A 161 12.21 23.40 -32.32
C LEU A 161 10.95 24.20 -31.99
N THR A 162 9.96 24.17 -32.86
CA THR A 162 8.58 24.56 -32.55
C THR A 162 7.78 23.29 -32.32
N LEU A 163 7.28 23.09 -31.10
CA LEU A 163 6.47 21.96 -30.72
C LEU A 163 5.04 22.44 -30.48
N ASN A 164 4.07 21.84 -31.19
CA ASN A 164 2.65 22.04 -30.98
C ASN A 164 2.00 20.68 -30.70
N VAL A 165 1.50 20.50 -29.49
CA VAL A 165 0.78 19.30 -29.04
C VAL A 165 -0.70 19.63 -28.92
N THR A 166 -1.54 18.78 -29.49
CA THR A 166 -3.00 18.86 -29.41
C THR A 166 -3.58 17.49 -29.14
N THR A 167 -4.76 17.44 -28.51
CA THR A 167 -5.48 16.18 -28.25
C THR A 167 -6.68 16.06 -29.18
N ALA A 168 -6.84 14.89 -29.81
CA ALA A 168 -7.97 14.62 -30.68
C ALA A 168 -9.30 14.74 -29.92
N GLY A 169 -10.33 15.27 -30.57
CA GLY A 169 -11.65 15.47 -29.96
C GLY A 169 -12.30 14.19 -29.44
N ALA A 170 -12.00 13.04 -30.06
CA ALA A 170 -12.53 11.74 -29.66
C ALA A 170 -11.92 11.20 -28.34
N PHE A 171 -10.75 11.70 -27.92
CA PHE A 171 -10.07 11.23 -26.71
C PHE A 171 -10.39 12.16 -25.53
N THR A 172 -11.66 12.21 -25.14
CA THR A 172 -12.24 13.28 -24.32
C THR A 172 -11.77 13.32 -22.86
N ASP A 173 -11.37 12.18 -22.29
CA ASP A 173 -10.95 12.04 -20.90
C ASP A 173 -9.45 12.25 -20.68
N PHE A 174 -8.70 12.57 -21.75
CA PHE A 174 -7.27 12.80 -21.67
C PHE A 174 -6.90 14.21 -21.19
N GLU A 175 -5.90 14.27 -20.33
CA GLU A 175 -5.26 15.50 -19.85
C GLU A 175 -3.72 15.40 -19.97
N LEU A 176 -3.08 16.43 -20.51
CA LEU A 176 -1.63 16.59 -20.48
C LEU A 176 -1.18 16.98 -19.07
N ARG A 177 -0.14 16.31 -18.57
CA ARG A 177 0.41 16.49 -17.22
C ARG A 177 1.80 17.10 -17.24
N SER A 178 2.65 16.72 -18.18
CA SER A 178 3.97 17.33 -18.31
C SER A 178 4.60 17.17 -19.69
N CYS A 179 5.62 17.99 -19.95
CA CYS A 179 6.53 17.84 -21.09
C CYS A 179 7.97 18.04 -20.63
N GLN A 180 8.85 17.13 -21.02
CA GLN A 180 10.29 17.24 -20.79
C GLN A 180 11.07 16.82 -22.03
N VAL A 181 12.13 17.54 -22.36
CA VAL A 181 13.07 17.13 -23.42
C VAL A 181 14.33 16.58 -22.77
N THR A 182 14.65 15.32 -23.06
CA THR A 182 15.79 14.57 -22.53
C THR A 182 16.75 14.18 -23.67
N GLY A 183 17.95 13.67 -23.33
CA GLY A 183 18.95 13.35 -24.36
C GLY A 183 19.45 14.60 -25.09
N VAL A 184 19.51 15.73 -24.38
CA VAL A 184 19.98 17.01 -24.90
C VAL A 184 21.48 17.06 -24.73
N SER A 185 22.24 17.35 -25.79
CA SER A 185 23.71 17.43 -25.67
C SER A 185 24.12 18.56 -24.71
N SER A 186 24.96 18.25 -23.72
CA SER A 186 25.42 19.19 -22.69
C SER A 186 26.42 20.22 -23.22
N CYS A 187 27.12 19.89 -24.31
CA CYS A 187 28.03 20.79 -25.00
C CYS A 187 28.21 20.34 -26.45
N VAL A 188 28.49 21.29 -27.35
CA VAL A 188 28.61 21.00 -28.79
C VAL A 188 29.92 21.58 -29.34
N PRO A 189 30.65 20.86 -30.20
CA PRO A 189 31.85 21.39 -30.82
C PRO A 189 31.51 22.49 -31.82
N PHE A 190 32.31 23.57 -31.84
CA PHE A 190 32.10 24.64 -32.82
C PHE A 190 32.36 24.16 -34.25
N PHE A 191 33.35 23.31 -34.48
CA PHE A 191 33.82 22.95 -35.82
C PHE A 191 33.76 21.45 -36.16
N ALA A 192 33.03 20.67 -35.38
CA ALA A 192 32.77 19.25 -35.62
C ALA A 192 31.29 18.92 -35.32
N GLU A 193 30.86 17.71 -35.64
CA GLU A 193 29.53 17.21 -35.30
C GLU A 193 29.46 16.81 -33.82
N SER A 194 28.34 17.11 -33.15
CA SER A 194 28.07 16.64 -31.79
C SER A 194 27.41 15.26 -31.81
N LYS A 195 28.01 14.28 -31.13
CA LYS A 195 27.43 12.94 -30.96
C LYS A 195 27.74 12.39 -29.55
N PRO A 196 26.86 12.62 -28.57
CA PRO A 196 27.03 12.11 -27.21
C PRO A 196 27.11 10.58 -27.18
N THR A 197 28.03 10.05 -26.37
CA THR A 197 28.31 8.61 -26.19
C THR A 197 28.27 8.16 -24.73
N ALA A 198 28.06 9.08 -23.78
CA ALA A 198 27.98 8.80 -22.35
C ALA A 198 26.92 9.65 -21.65
N ASP A 199 26.41 9.17 -20.51
CA ASP A 199 25.39 9.85 -19.71
C ASP A 199 25.81 11.27 -19.29
N SER A 200 27.10 11.51 -19.04
CA SER A 200 27.65 12.82 -18.66
C SER A 200 27.63 13.85 -19.80
N GLU A 201 27.44 13.41 -21.03
CA GLU A 201 27.43 14.26 -22.23
C GLU A 201 26.02 14.69 -22.64
N VAL A 202 25.00 14.19 -21.93
CA VAL A 202 23.61 14.60 -22.10
C VAL A 202 23.01 15.15 -20.83
N THR A 203 21.95 15.93 -21.00
CA THR A 203 21.15 16.54 -19.96
C THR A 203 19.67 16.57 -20.38
N SER A 204 18.83 17.15 -19.55
CA SER A 204 17.41 17.38 -19.82
C SER A 204 17.05 18.84 -19.60
N PHE A 205 16.14 19.36 -20.42
CA PHE A 205 15.48 20.61 -20.11
C PHE A 205 14.61 20.45 -18.84
N PRO A 206 14.30 21.55 -18.13
CA PRO A 206 13.36 21.53 -17.02
C PRO A 206 12.01 20.92 -17.44
N LYS A 207 11.46 20.07 -16.57
CA LYS A 207 10.14 19.46 -16.75
C LYS A 207 9.08 20.56 -16.63
N SER A 208 8.30 20.75 -17.69
CA SER A 208 7.17 21.69 -17.72
C SER A 208 5.93 20.99 -17.18
N VAL A 209 5.33 21.50 -16.11
CA VAL A 209 4.05 21.01 -15.59
C VAL A 209 2.92 21.59 -16.43
N LEU A 210 2.06 20.72 -16.94
CA LEU A 210 0.99 21.06 -17.87
C LEU A 210 -0.38 20.76 -17.27
N SER A 211 -1.39 21.40 -17.83
CA SER A 211 -2.80 21.08 -17.61
C SER A 211 -3.58 21.30 -18.90
N GLY A 212 -4.69 20.59 -19.08
CA GLY A 212 -5.53 20.71 -20.26
C GLY A 212 -5.12 19.81 -21.43
N ARG A 213 -5.46 20.22 -22.66
CA ARG A 213 -5.50 19.34 -23.85
C ARG A 213 -4.60 19.76 -25.01
N SER A 214 -3.81 20.81 -24.81
CA SER A 214 -2.87 21.32 -25.81
C SER A 214 -1.69 22.00 -25.14
N TYR A 215 -0.54 22.00 -25.82
CA TYR A 215 0.68 22.63 -25.35
C TYR A 215 1.51 23.09 -26.53
N SER A 216 2.04 24.32 -26.48
CA SER A 216 2.93 24.83 -27.53
C SER A 216 4.15 25.50 -26.90
N VAL A 217 5.33 25.20 -27.42
CA VAL A 217 6.60 25.76 -26.94
C VAL A 217 7.61 25.89 -28.08
N VAL A 218 8.49 26.89 -27.98
CA VAL A 218 9.68 27.00 -28.82
C VAL A 218 10.90 26.72 -27.95
N LEU A 219 11.74 25.79 -28.39
CA LEU A 219 12.98 25.40 -27.71
C LEU A 219 14.15 25.52 -28.67
N TYR A 220 15.35 25.74 -28.13
CA TYR A 220 16.58 25.71 -28.91
C TYR A 220 17.41 24.50 -28.47
N LEU A 221 17.48 23.51 -29.37
CA LEU A 221 18.15 22.24 -29.10
C LEU A 221 19.60 22.32 -29.58
N PRO A 222 20.59 21.99 -28.73
CA PRO A 222 21.96 21.78 -29.18
C PRO A 222 22.01 20.65 -30.22
N GLU A 223 23.00 20.72 -31.12
CA GLU A 223 23.23 19.64 -32.08
C GLU A 223 23.41 18.28 -31.40
N ASN A 224 22.78 17.24 -31.96
CA ASN A 224 22.89 15.87 -31.54
C ASN A 224 22.71 14.93 -32.74
N THR A 225 23.81 14.40 -33.27
CA THR A 225 23.88 13.62 -34.52
C THR A 225 23.94 12.10 -34.25
N GLN A 226 22.86 11.53 -33.72
CA GLN A 226 22.85 10.09 -33.45
C GLN A 226 22.74 9.19 -34.69
N GLY A 227 22.36 9.76 -35.83
CA GLY A 227 22.28 9.12 -37.13
C GLY A 227 20.90 8.54 -37.44
N GLU A 228 20.89 7.62 -38.41
CA GLU A 228 19.69 6.96 -38.89
C GLU A 228 19.61 5.50 -38.45
N VAL A 229 18.39 5.00 -38.26
CA VAL A 229 18.05 3.58 -38.06
C VAL A 229 17.24 3.09 -39.27
N PRO A 230 17.87 2.46 -40.28
CA PRO A 230 17.22 2.14 -41.56
C PRO A 230 16.02 1.17 -41.48
N GLY A 231 15.92 0.38 -40.41
CA GLY A 231 14.85 -0.61 -40.22
C GLY A 231 13.49 -0.01 -39.85
N ILE A 232 13.46 1.27 -39.46
CA ILE A 232 12.22 1.94 -39.07
C ILE A 232 11.51 2.44 -40.32
N THR A 233 10.38 1.81 -40.65
CA THR A 233 9.56 2.15 -41.82
C THR A 233 8.22 2.77 -41.45
N ASP A 234 7.82 2.64 -40.18
CA ASP A 234 6.61 3.24 -39.62
C ASP A 234 6.99 4.17 -38.44
N PRO A 235 6.50 5.42 -38.40
CA PRO A 235 6.76 6.34 -37.28
C PRO A 235 6.44 5.76 -35.90
N ARG A 236 5.48 4.84 -35.80
CA ARG A 236 5.12 4.15 -34.55
C ARG A 236 6.22 3.26 -33.99
N GLN A 237 7.21 2.89 -34.80
CA GLN A 237 8.35 2.09 -34.39
C GLN A 237 9.48 2.93 -33.79
N ARG A 238 9.39 4.27 -33.78
CA ARG A 238 10.40 5.17 -33.16
C ARG A 238 10.29 5.16 -31.63
N SER A 239 10.44 3.98 -31.04
CA SER A 239 10.34 3.73 -29.59
C SER A 239 11.67 3.94 -28.87
N ARG A 240 11.63 3.91 -27.53
CA ARG A 240 12.85 3.88 -26.69
C ARG A 240 13.77 2.70 -27.00
N GLU A 241 13.20 1.55 -27.40
CA GLU A 241 13.95 0.35 -27.75
C GLU A 241 14.68 0.49 -29.10
N ASN A 242 14.07 1.16 -30.07
CA ASN A 242 14.61 1.29 -31.43
C ASN A 242 15.41 2.58 -31.64
N ALA A 243 15.28 3.57 -30.76
CA ALA A 243 16.04 4.81 -30.82
C ALA A 243 17.51 4.56 -30.45
N PRO A 244 18.48 5.22 -31.13
CA PRO A 244 19.85 5.22 -30.67
C PRO A 244 19.97 5.73 -29.23
N GLN A 245 20.89 5.15 -28.46
CA GLN A 245 21.19 5.65 -27.12
C GLN A 245 21.55 7.14 -27.19
N TYR A 246 21.09 7.92 -26.22
CA TYR A 246 21.33 9.38 -26.14
C TYR A 246 20.70 10.22 -27.25
N ALA A 247 19.78 9.68 -28.04
CA ALA A 247 18.96 10.49 -28.95
C ALA A 247 18.07 11.46 -28.17
N THR A 248 17.89 12.66 -28.72
CA THR A 248 16.99 13.66 -28.12
C THR A 248 15.55 13.14 -28.14
N CYS A 249 14.89 13.17 -26.99
CA CYS A 249 13.54 12.66 -26.79
C CYS A 249 12.67 13.73 -26.15
N ILE A 250 11.48 13.95 -26.71
CA ILE A 250 10.41 14.73 -26.11
C ILE A 250 9.49 13.73 -25.40
N HIS A 251 9.53 13.73 -24.07
CA HIS A 251 8.68 12.93 -23.21
C HIS A 251 7.47 13.75 -22.78
N LEU A 252 6.28 13.29 -23.15
CA LEU A 252 5.02 13.85 -22.69
C LEU A 252 4.36 12.88 -21.71
N GLU A 253 3.93 13.38 -20.57
CA GLU A 253 3.09 12.65 -19.65
C GLU A 253 1.65 13.12 -19.80
N GLY A 254 0.73 12.18 -19.85
CA GLY A 254 -0.69 12.46 -19.76
C GLY A 254 -1.43 11.44 -18.92
N GLU A 255 -2.71 11.70 -18.71
CA GLU A 255 -3.59 10.87 -17.92
C GLU A 255 -4.91 10.68 -18.66
N ALA A 256 -5.41 9.46 -18.69
CA ALA A 256 -6.73 9.12 -19.19
C ALA A 256 -7.29 7.93 -18.41
N SER A 257 -8.59 7.95 -18.13
CA SER A 257 -9.27 6.87 -17.41
C SER A 257 -8.56 6.43 -16.10
N GLY A 258 -7.96 7.39 -15.37
CA GLY A 258 -7.22 7.15 -14.14
C GLY A 258 -5.92 6.36 -14.30
N ARG A 259 -5.36 6.33 -15.52
CA ARG A 259 -4.08 5.71 -15.86
C ARG A 259 -3.13 6.77 -16.42
N LYS A 260 -1.84 6.62 -16.11
CA LYS A 260 -0.78 7.36 -16.78
C LYS A 260 -0.63 6.85 -18.21
N VAL A 261 -0.34 7.76 -19.13
CA VAL A 261 0.09 7.46 -20.50
C VAL A 261 1.28 8.34 -20.83
N ASP A 262 2.42 7.72 -21.10
CA ASP A 262 3.65 8.38 -21.55
C ASP A 262 3.75 8.30 -23.08
N TYR A 263 4.19 9.40 -23.69
CA TYR A 263 4.50 9.48 -25.12
C TYR A 263 5.96 9.88 -25.30
N TYR A 264 6.73 9.05 -25.99
CA TYR A 264 8.15 9.29 -26.31
C TYR A 264 8.29 9.67 -27.78
N ILE A 265 8.62 10.93 -28.04
CA ILE A 265 8.71 11.48 -29.40
C ILE A 265 10.14 11.83 -29.69
N TYR A 266 10.71 11.14 -30.68
CA TYR A 266 12.06 11.41 -31.16
C TYR A 266 12.02 12.32 -32.38
N PRO A 267 12.37 13.62 -32.27
CA PRO A 267 12.58 14.47 -33.43
C PRO A 267 13.74 13.98 -34.32
N GLY A 268 13.78 14.44 -35.55
CA GLY A 268 14.82 14.10 -36.52
C GLY A 268 14.56 14.73 -37.88
N SER A 269 15.46 14.53 -38.83
CA SER A 269 15.33 15.08 -40.20
C SER A 269 14.16 14.48 -40.98
N ASN A 270 13.63 13.34 -40.54
CA ASN A 270 12.44 12.70 -41.08
C ASN A 270 11.68 12.00 -39.94
N VAL A 271 10.49 11.47 -40.24
CA VAL A 271 9.60 10.84 -39.25
C VAL A 271 9.79 9.32 -39.11
N THR A 272 10.82 8.74 -39.74
CA THR A 272 11.08 7.29 -39.72
C THR A 272 12.49 6.96 -39.28
N THR A 273 13.51 7.18 -40.11
CA THR A 273 14.87 6.68 -39.89
C THR A 273 15.77 7.62 -39.08
N SER A 274 15.67 8.94 -39.25
CA SER A 274 16.68 9.89 -38.70
C SER A 274 16.39 10.30 -37.27
N PHE A 275 17.39 10.30 -36.40
CA PHE A 275 17.34 10.82 -35.02
C PHE A 275 18.24 12.04 -34.82
N ASP A 276 18.66 12.66 -35.93
CA ASP A 276 19.58 13.79 -35.91
C ASP A 276 18.88 15.11 -35.62
N ILE A 277 19.39 15.83 -34.63
CA ILE A 277 19.18 17.26 -34.43
C ILE A 277 20.37 18.00 -35.03
N LEU A 278 20.15 18.66 -36.16
CA LEU A 278 21.18 19.37 -36.90
C LEU A 278 21.20 20.86 -36.52
N ARG A 279 22.40 21.41 -36.31
CA ARG A 279 22.57 22.83 -36.00
C ARG A 279 22.03 23.74 -37.12
N ASN A 280 21.63 24.95 -36.76
CA ASN A 280 21.10 25.97 -37.67
C ASN A 280 19.90 25.48 -38.52
N ARG A 281 19.07 24.61 -37.95
CA ARG A 281 17.85 24.08 -38.56
C ARG A 281 16.62 24.51 -37.76
N HIS A 282 15.46 24.57 -38.40
CA HIS A 282 14.18 24.71 -37.74
C HIS A 282 13.35 23.43 -37.93
N TYR A 283 12.98 22.80 -36.82
CA TYR A 283 12.06 21.68 -36.76
C TYR A 283 10.69 22.19 -36.30
N ASN A 284 9.64 21.92 -37.07
CA ASN A 284 8.26 22.16 -36.67
C ASN A 284 7.57 20.81 -36.45
N LEU A 285 7.19 20.52 -35.21
CA LEU A 285 6.54 19.28 -34.79
C LEU A 285 5.12 19.57 -34.37
N ASP A 286 4.17 19.16 -35.22
CA ASP A 286 2.74 19.16 -34.92
C ASP A 286 2.33 17.75 -34.48
N VAL A 287 2.03 17.59 -33.19
CA VAL A 287 1.71 16.33 -32.53
C VAL A 287 0.22 16.31 -32.19
N MET A 288 -0.49 15.30 -32.69
CA MET A 288 -1.88 15.02 -32.34
C MET A 288 -1.95 13.75 -31.50
N ILE A 289 -2.33 13.88 -30.23
CA ILE A 289 -2.56 12.76 -29.32
C ILE A 289 -3.97 12.21 -29.56
N SER A 290 -4.06 11.03 -30.17
CA SER A 290 -5.34 10.42 -30.56
C SER A 290 -5.83 9.30 -29.65
N GLY A 291 -5.02 8.84 -28.70
CA GLY A 291 -5.36 7.72 -27.81
C GLY A 291 -4.14 6.98 -27.27
N ALA A 292 -4.37 6.06 -26.34
CA ALA A 292 -3.36 5.14 -25.80
C ALA A 292 -3.37 3.81 -26.57
N ASN A 293 -2.87 3.80 -27.81
CA ASN A 293 -2.90 2.63 -28.69
C ASN A 293 -1.73 1.69 -28.40
N ALA A 294 -2.02 0.44 -28.01
CA ALA A 294 -1.02 -0.59 -27.72
C ALA A 294 -0.10 -0.96 -28.90
N THR A 295 -0.48 -0.65 -30.15
CA THR A 295 0.38 -0.88 -31.33
C THR A 295 1.39 0.23 -31.59
N ASP A 296 1.25 1.38 -30.92
CA ASP A 296 2.22 2.47 -31.03
C ASP A 296 3.33 2.26 -29.99
N MET A 297 4.51 1.86 -30.46
CA MET A 297 5.64 1.49 -29.60
C MET A 297 6.26 2.71 -28.90
N ARG A 298 5.81 3.92 -29.25
CA ARG A 298 6.21 5.18 -28.60
C ARG A 298 5.51 5.42 -27.27
N LEU A 299 4.58 4.54 -26.88
CA LEU A 299 3.72 4.73 -25.72
C LEU A 299 4.03 3.75 -24.61
N SER A 300 3.94 4.22 -23.36
CA SER A 300 3.76 3.34 -22.21
C SER A 300 2.58 3.78 -21.36
N THR A 301 2.01 2.85 -20.62
CA THR A 301 0.89 3.11 -19.71
C THR A 301 1.22 2.55 -18.33
N LEU A 302 0.68 3.20 -17.30
CA LEU A 302 0.75 2.72 -15.92
C LEU A 302 -0.60 2.92 -15.25
N GLY A 303 -1.12 1.86 -14.65
CA GLY A 303 -2.36 1.89 -13.87
C GLY A 303 -2.25 1.09 -12.58
N ALA A 304 -2.99 1.51 -11.58
CA ALA A 304 -3.10 0.80 -10.31
C ALA A 304 -4.57 0.71 -9.87
N THR A 305 -4.96 -0.48 -9.41
CA THR A 305 -6.28 -0.75 -8.82
C THR A 305 -6.11 -1.46 -7.50
N PHE A 306 -7.01 -1.16 -6.56
CA PHE A 306 -7.05 -1.75 -5.23
C PHE A 306 -8.47 -2.25 -4.99
N THR A 307 -8.63 -3.42 -4.35
CA THR A 307 -9.95 -3.85 -3.88
C THR A 307 -10.35 -3.04 -2.65
N GLU A 308 -11.63 -2.75 -2.49
CA GLU A 308 -12.11 -2.07 -1.30
C GLU A 308 -11.80 -2.88 -0.02
N LEU A 309 -11.48 -2.18 1.06
CA LEU A 309 -11.47 -2.77 2.39
C LEU A 309 -12.92 -3.04 2.85
N PRO A 310 -13.14 -3.96 3.80
CA PRO A 310 -14.41 -4.06 4.51
C PRO A 310 -14.82 -2.68 5.06
N ARG A 311 -16.11 -2.37 5.03
CA ARG A 311 -16.61 -1.09 5.58
C ARG A 311 -16.40 -0.98 7.08
N THR A 312 -16.45 -2.11 7.77
CA THR A 312 -16.29 -2.24 9.22
C THR A 312 -15.44 -3.47 9.53
N CYS A 313 -14.53 -3.36 10.48
CA CYS A 313 -13.75 -4.47 11.04
C CYS A 313 -13.62 -4.31 12.55
N SER A 314 -13.16 -5.34 13.25
CA SER A 314 -12.88 -5.21 14.69
C SER A 314 -11.42 -4.82 14.92
N VAL A 315 -11.15 -4.16 16.04
CA VAL A 315 -9.78 -3.96 16.53
C VAL A 315 -9.08 -5.32 16.63
N GLY A 316 -7.90 -5.43 16.02
CA GLY A 316 -7.10 -6.66 15.96
C GLY A 316 -7.41 -7.60 14.80
N ASP A 317 -8.40 -7.31 13.95
CA ASP A 317 -8.68 -8.13 12.77
C ASP A 317 -7.69 -7.85 11.63
N ASP A 318 -7.16 -8.89 10.99
CA ASP A 318 -6.36 -8.75 9.77
C ASP A 318 -7.27 -8.60 8.54
N ILE A 319 -7.44 -7.36 8.07
CA ILE A 319 -8.12 -7.07 6.80
C ILE A 319 -7.09 -6.82 5.69
N PHE A 320 -7.49 -6.92 4.43
CA PHE A 320 -6.57 -6.71 3.31
C PHE A 320 -7.22 -6.09 2.09
N THR A 321 -6.39 -5.43 1.27
CA THR A 321 -6.70 -5.07 -0.11
C THR A 321 -5.74 -5.80 -1.05
N GLU A 322 -6.26 -6.26 -2.18
CA GLU A 322 -5.47 -6.74 -3.31
C GLU A 322 -5.10 -5.55 -4.20
N MET A 323 -3.80 -5.28 -4.31
CA MET A 323 -3.26 -4.31 -5.26
C MET A 323 -2.97 -5.02 -6.59
N ARG A 324 -3.35 -4.38 -7.70
CA ARG A 324 -2.94 -4.76 -9.06
C ARG A 324 -2.36 -3.55 -9.77
N VAL A 325 -1.09 -3.66 -10.16
CA VAL A 325 -0.38 -2.66 -10.98
C VAL A 325 -0.19 -3.24 -12.37
N GLU A 326 -0.57 -2.48 -13.40
CA GLU A 326 -0.45 -2.86 -14.80
C GLU A 326 0.37 -1.81 -15.53
N SER A 327 1.45 -2.24 -16.18
CA SER A 327 2.31 -1.34 -16.95
C SER A 327 2.72 -1.95 -18.29
N THR A 328 2.93 -1.10 -19.28
CA THR A 328 3.55 -1.48 -20.55
C THR A 328 4.98 -0.97 -20.70
N ASP A 329 5.54 -0.29 -19.69
CA ASP A 329 6.94 0.16 -19.70
C ASP A 329 7.90 -1.00 -19.37
N PRO A 330 8.74 -1.49 -20.32
CA PRO A 330 9.70 -2.57 -20.07
C PRO A 330 10.81 -2.20 -19.07
N ASP A 331 11.11 -0.91 -18.90
CA ASP A 331 12.15 -0.40 -18.00
C ASP A 331 11.57 0.23 -16.72
N GLY A 332 10.25 0.17 -16.57
CA GLY A 332 9.55 0.91 -15.52
C GLY A 332 9.98 0.46 -14.12
N ARG A 333 10.19 1.43 -13.24
CA ARG A 333 10.52 1.21 -11.83
C ARG A 333 9.41 1.81 -11.00
N TYR A 334 8.91 1.05 -10.03
CA TYR A 334 7.76 1.47 -9.24
C TYR A 334 8.03 1.32 -7.75
N THR A 335 7.55 2.28 -6.98
CA THR A 335 7.53 2.20 -5.53
C THR A 335 6.11 2.42 -5.01
N LEU A 336 5.77 1.71 -3.94
CA LEU A 336 4.53 1.91 -3.22
C LEU A 336 4.83 2.48 -1.84
N THR A 337 4.16 3.57 -1.51
CA THR A 337 4.10 4.11 -0.14
C THR A 337 2.68 4.02 0.37
N VAL A 338 2.51 3.70 1.66
CA VAL A 338 1.22 3.79 2.34
C VAL A 338 1.30 4.92 3.35
N GLU A 339 0.41 5.89 3.21
CA GLU A 339 0.20 7.01 4.11
C GLU A 339 -1.02 6.68 4.98
N GLN A 340 -0.89 6.70 6.31
CA GLN A 340 -2.00 6.51 7.22
C GLN A 340 -2.41 7.87 7.78
N GLU A 341 -3.55 8.37 7.30
CA GLU A 341 -4.06 9.70 7.65
C GLU A 341 -4.94 9.67 8.91
N LYS A 342 -5.61 8.53 9.17
CA LYS A 342 -6.44 8.28 10.35
C LYS A 342 -6.32 6.82 10.82
N GLY A 343 -6.67 6.60 12.09
CA GLY A 343 -6.59 5.32 12.77
C GLY A 343 -5.16 4.96 13.18
N GLU A 344 -5.03 3.90 13.98
CA GLU A 344 -3.74 3.29 14.31
C GLU A 344 -3.79 1.80 13.97
N GLY A 345 -2.67 1.24 13.55
CA GLY A 345 -2.59 -0.19 13.25
C GLY A 345 -1.27 -0.58 12.61
N THR A 346 -1.12 -1.88 12.34
CA THR A 346 0.02 -2.40 11.60
C THR A 346 -0.37 -2.60 10.13
N ILE A 347 0.58 -2.36 9.23
CA ILE A 347 0.40 -2.55 7.79
C ILE A 347 1.43 -3.57 7.32
N THR A 348 1.01 -4.47 6.44
CA THR A 348 1.90 -5.47 5.84
C THR A 348 1.81 -5.44 4.32
N PHE A 349 2.92 -5.73 3.64
CA PHE A 349 3.01 -5.92 2.20
C PHE A 349 3.44 -7.38 1.94
N ASP A 350 2.56 -8.17 1.32
CA ASP A 350 2.72 -9.62 1.15
C ASP A 350 3.10 -10.35 2.47
N GLY A 351 2.48 -9.93 3.57
CA GLY A 351 2.71 -10.48 4.92
C GLY A 351 3.95 -9.95 5.63
N MET A 352 4.80 -9.16 4.97
CA MET A 352 5.96 -8.51 5.60
C MET A 352 5.57 -7.15 6.17
N ALA A 353 6.01 -6.84 7.39
CA ALA A 353 5.72 -5.56 8.03
C ALA A 353 6.22 -4.38 7.18
N MET A 354 5.34 -3.39 7.00
CA MET A 354 5.60 -2.16 6.25
C MET A 354 5.52 -0.96 7.20
N THR A 355 6.48 -0.06 7.08
CA THR A 355 6.45 1.22 7.81
C THR A 355 5.75 2.27 6.96
N THR A 356 4.74 2.93 7.54
CA THR A 356 4.04 4.05 6.89
C THR A 356 5.00 5.13 6.40
N GLY A 357 4.77 5.67 5.20
CA GLY A 357 5.62 6.70 4.60
C GLY A 357 6.94 6.20 4.01
N ILE A 358 7.37 4.96 4.30
CA ILE A 358 8.58 4.39 3.70
C ILE A 358 8.22 3.67 2.40
N PRO A 359 8.86 4.01 1.27
CA PRO A 359 8.57 3.37 -0.01
C PRO A 359 9.08 1.93 -0.04
N VAL A 360 8.26 1.03 -0.58
CA VAL A 360 8.63 -0.35 -0.91
C VAL A 360 8.78 -0.46 -2.42
N ALA A 361 9.90 -1.03 -2.89
CA ALA A 361 10.11 -1.28 -4.30
C ALA A 361 9.26 -2.44 -4.80
N LEU A 362 8.57 -2.25 -5.93
CA LEU A 362 7.82 -3.29 -6.62
C LEU A 362 8.69 -3.94 -7.71
N PRO A 363 8.35 -5.16 -8.17
CA PRO A 363 8.95 -5.72 -9.37
C PRO A 363 8.83 -4.76 -10.57
N GLY A 364 9.96 -4.46 -11.19
CA GLY A 364 10.04 -3.54 -12.33
C GLY A 364 9.54 -4.13 -13.65
N GLY A 365 9.62 -3.32 -14.69
CA GLY A 365 9.32 -3.66 -16.08
C GLY A 365 7.83 -3.69 -16.43
N ALA A 366 7.52 -4.29 -17.58
CA ALA A 366 6.16 -4.38 -18.11
C ALA A 366 5.36 -5.52 -17.49
N GLY A 367 4.06 -5.58 -17.78
CA GLY A 367 3.14 -6.63 -17.31
C GLY A 367 2.40 -6.29 -16.02
N ILE A 368 1.71 -7.30 -15.48
CA ILE A 368 0.85 -7.18 -14.30
C ILE A 368 1.63 -7.62 -13.05
N LYS A 369 1.55 -6.82 -11.99
CA LYS A 369 2.07 -7.13 -10.66
C LYS A 369 0.92 -7.09 -9.67
N THR A 370 0.88 -8.05 -8.77
CA THR A 370 -0.12 -8.13 -7.70
C THR A 370 0.58 -8.24 -6.36
N ALA A 371 0.00 -7.62 -5.34
CA ALA A 371 0.43 -7.79 -3.96
C ALA A 371 -0.77 -7.65 -3.02
N ARG A 372 -0.71 -8.35 -1.90
CA ARG A 372 -1.70 -8.21 -0.83
C ARG A 372 -1.18 -7.23 0.21
N ILE A 373 -1.97 -6.21 0.50
CA ILE A 373 -1.64 -5.23 1.55
C ILE A 373 -2.58 -5.47 2.73
N GLY A 374 -2.03 -5.94 3.85
CA GLY A 374 -2.77 -6.18 5.08
C GLY A 374 -2.79 -4.94 5.97
N TYR A 375 -3.89 -4.76 6.71
CA TYR A 375 -4.03 -3.77 7.76
C TYR A 375 -4.70 -4.42 8.99
N CYS A 376 -4.11 -4.21 10.16
CA CYS A 376 -4.62 -4.67 11.44
C CYS A 376 -4.80 -3.46 12.37
N PRO A 377 -6.02 -2.98 12.62
CA PRO A 377 -6.25 -1.81 13.46
C PRO A 377 -5.97 -2.13 14.94
N THR A 378 -5.33 -1.19 15.65
CA THR A 378 -5.01 -1.32 17.08
C THR A 378 -5.90 -0.47 17.99
N VAL A 379 -6.70 0.43 17.41
CA VAL A 379 -7.64 1.30 18.11
C VAL A 379 -8.95 1.38 17.33
N ALA A 380 -10.06 1.59 18.04
CA ALA A 380 -11.36 1.83 17.40
C ALA A 380 -11.44 3.23 16.75
N GLY A 381 -12.24 3.34 15.69
CA GLY A 381 -12.51 4.55 14.92
C GLY A 381 -12.20 4.39 13.43
N GLU A 382 -12.44 5.47 12.67
CA GLU A 382 -12.16 5.53 11.24
C GLU A 382 -10.65 5.39 10.96
N ALA A 383 -10.29 4.44 10.11
CA ALA A 383 -8.96 4.30 9.52
C ALA A 383 -9.00 4.73 8.05
N MET A 384 -8.01 5.53 7.64
CA MET A 384 -7.89 6.05 6.28
C MET A 384 -6.47 5.83 5.76
N LEU A 385 -6.36 4.99 4.74
CA LEU A 385 -5.10 4.56 4.14
C LEU A 385 -5.00 5.08 2.70
N THR A 386 -4.00 5.91 2.44
CA THR A 386 -3.68 6.42 1.10
C THR A 386 -2.48 5.66 0.52
N PHE A 387 -2.74 4.90 -0.53
CA PHE A 387 -1.75 4.18 -1.32
C PHE A 387 -1.22 5.10 -2.42
N VAL A 388 0.09 5.35 -2.41
CA VAL A 388 0.78 6.20 -3.38
C VAL A 388 1.74 5.33 -4.19
N LEU A 389 1.35 5.01 -5.42
CA LEU A 389 2.25 4.37 -6.38
C LEU A 389 3.03 5.46 -7.13
N ARG A 390 4.36 5.37 -7.13
CA ARG A 390 5.25 6.27 -7.88
C ARG A 390 6.02 5.50 -8.94
N ASP A 391 6.26 6.14 -10.08
CA ASP A 391 7.20 5.65 -11.09
C ASP A 391 8.55 6.37 -11.05
N ALA A 392 9.45 6.03 -11.98
CA ALA A 392 10.78 6.64 -12.09
C ALA A 392 10.79 8.12 -12.51
N TYR A 393 9.65 8.64 -12.99
CA TYR A 393 9.46 10.02 -13.43
C TYR A 393 8.72 10.87 -12.39
N ASP A 394 8.59 10.34 -11.17
CA ASP A 394 7.86 10.91 -10.02
C ASP A 394 6.35 11.10 -10.27
N TYR A 395 5.76 10.39 -11.24
CA TYR A 395 4.31 10.41 -11.42
C TYR A 395 3.62 9.60 -10.32
N GLU A 396 2.60 10.18 -9.68
CA GLU A 396 1.86 9.54 -8.59
C GLU A 396 0.49 9.04 -9.03
N ILE A 397 0.16 7.79 -8.71
CA ILE A 397 -1.21 7.30 -8.67
C ILE A 397 -1.61 7.14 -7.20
N ARG A 398 -2.59 7.95 -6.76
CA ARG A 398 -3.13 7.93 -5.40
C ARG A 398 -4.46 7.20 -5.33
N ARG A 399 -4.61 6.34 -4.33
CA ARG A 399 -5.88 5.70 -3.97
C ARG A 399 -6.05 5.71 -2.46
N THR A 400 -7.19 6.17 -1.98
CA THR A 400 -7.51 6.21 -0.55
C THR A 400 -8.63 5.21 -0.28
N LEU A 401 -8.40 4.32 0.68
CA LEU A 401 -9.40 3.37 1.17
C LEU A 401 -9.69 3.66 2.65
N THR A 402 -10.92 3.39 3.07
CA THR A 402 -11.37 3.60 4.45
C THR A 402 -12.02 2.35 5.03
N THR A 403 -11.91 2.20 6.35
CA THR A 403 -12.64 1.22 7.15
C THR A 403 -12.95 1.82 8.51
N GLU A 404 -14.04 1.41 9.15
CA GLU A 404 -14.33 1.74 10.55
C GLU A 404 -13.93 0.56 11.44
N ALA A 405 -12.96 0.77 12.34
CA ALA A 405 -12.59 -0.22 13.34
C ALA A 405 -13.52 -0.08 14.57
N VAL A 406 -14.18 -1.16 14.97
CA VAL A 406 -15.00 -1.19 16.19
C VAL A 406 -14.32 -2.03 17.26
N GLU A 407 -14.54 -1.69 18.53
CA GLU A 407 -14.12 -2.55 19.63
C GLU A 407 -14.75 -3.94 19.47
N LYS A 408 -13.97 -4.99 19.77
CA LYS A 408 -14.53 -6.33 19.82
C LYS A 408 -15.64 -6.37 20.87
N PRO A 409 -16.79 -7.01 20.59
CA PRO A 409 -17.85 -7.14 21.58
C PRO A 409 -17.30 -7.81 22.83
N SER A 410 -17.55 -7.23 24.01
CA SER A 410 -17.14 -7.85 25.27
C SER A 410 -18.02 -9.07 25.54
N LEU A 411 -17.42 -10.24 25.73
CA LEU A 411 -18.12 -11.43 26.19
C LEU A 411 -18.80 -11.13 27.55
N ASP A 412 -20.12 -11.30 27.62
CA ASP A 412 -20.89 -11.17 28.86
C ASP A 412 -21.67 -12.46 29.13
N VAL A 413 -21.65 -12.85 30.39
CA VAL A 413 -22.19 -14.13 30.86
C VAL A 413 -23.01 -13.88 32.12
N THR A 414 -24.22 -14.41 32.13
CA THR A 414 -25.09 -14.40 33.32
C THR A 414 -25.49 -15.84 33.66
N LEU A 415 -25.18 -16.27 34.88
CA LEU A 415 -25.58 -17.57 35.43
C LEU A 415 -26.71 -17.36 36.44
N THR A 416 -27.88 -17.94 36.15
CA THR A 416 -29.07 -17.84 36.99
C THR A 416 -29.41 -19.20 37.61
N PRO A 417 -29.39 -19.34 38.94
CA PRO A 417 -29.78 -20.57 39.62
C PRO A 417 -31.31 -20.73 39.69
N PRO A 418 -31.81 -21.97 39.91
CA PRO A 418 -33.19 -22.18 40.32
C PRO A 418 -33.43 -21.65 41.74
N SER A 419 -34.69 -21.45 42.12
CA SER A 419 -35.05 -20.93 43.45
C SER A 419 -34.71 -21.89 44.60
N ALA A 420 -34.62 -23.20 44.33
CA ALA A 420 -34.22 -24.22 45.28
C ALA A 420 -33.80 -25.50 44.52
N ILE A 421 -32.97 -26.32 45.15
CA ILE A 421 -32.63 -27.66 44.65
C ILE A 421 -33.21 -28.71 45.62
N VAL A 422 -33.82 -29.75 45.05
CA VAL A 422 -34.25 -30.94 45.79
C VAL A 422 -33.36 -32.09 45.36
N VAL A 423 -32.66 -32.69 46.32
CA VAL A 423 -31.76 -33.83 46.06
C VAL A 423 -32.49 -34.95 45.35
N GLY A 424 -31.87 -35.52 44.32
CA GLY A 424 -32.41 -36.60 43.50
C GLY A 424 -33.38 -36.16 42.39
N ASN A 425 -33.65 -34.85 42.27
CA ASN A 425 -34.36 -34.28 41.13
C ASN A 425 -33.42 -33.36 40.34
N PRO A 426 -33.31 -33.53 39.00
CA PRO A 426 -32.54 -32.61 38.17
C PRO A 426 -33.07 -31.17 38.30
N ALA A 427 -32.20 -30.23 38.63
CA ALA A 427 -32.53 -28.82 38.79
C ALA A 427 -32.08 -27.99 37.57
N THR A 428 -32.94 -27.14 37.04
CA THR A 428 -32.65 -26.34 35.84
C THR A 428 -31.94 -25.04 36.19
N PHE A 429 -30.77 -24.82 35.60
CA PHE A 429 -30.05 -23.55 35.59
C PHE A 429 -30.21 -22.87 34.23
N THR A 430 -30.08 -21.55 34.22
CA THR A 430 -30.07 -20.75 32.99
C THR A 430 -28.74 -20.02 32.83
N LEU A 431 -28.12 -20.16 31.67
CA LEU A 431 -26.92 -19.46 31.26
C LEU A 431 -27.25 -18.55 30.08
N GLU A 432 -27.00 -17.25 30.21
CA GLU A 432 -27.10 -16.30 29.11
C GLU A 432 -25.70 -15.87 28.67
N ILE A 433 -25.42 -15.99 27.36
CA ILE A 433 -24.15 -15.61 26.73
C ILE A 433 -24.44 -14.50 25.71
N ARG A 434 -23.69 -13.40 25.76
CA ARG A 434 -23.75 -12.29 24.80
C ARG A 434 -22.35 -11.87 24.38
N GLY A 435 -22.21 -11.39 23.16
CA GLY A 435 -20.95 -10.83 22.66
C GLY A 435 -19.87 -11.88 22.33
N SER A 436 -20.23 -13.15 22.17
CA SER A 436 -19.30 -14.15 21.63
C SER A 436 -19.24 -14.06 20.10
N ASP A 437 -18.04 -14.14 19.54
CA ASP A 437 -17.81 -14.14 18.08
C ASP A 437 -18.37 -15.39 17.39
N ASP A 438 -18.50 -16.51 18.12
CA ASP A 438 -18.95 -17.82 17.62
C ASP A 438 -19.54 -18.67 18.77
N ALA A 439 -19.57 -20.00 18.64
CA ALA A 439 -19.86 -20.88 19.77
C ALA A 439 -18.70 -20.90 20.78
N ALA A 440 -19.01 -20.67 22.06
CA ALA A 440 -18.04 -20.66 23.16
C ALA A 440 -18.03 -22.00 23.90
N ILE A 441 -16.85 -22.38 24.40
CA ILE A 441 -16.72 -23.55 25.29
C ILE A 441 -17.10 -23.10 26.69
N SER A 442 -18.12 -23.74 27.26
CA SER A 442 -18.60 -23.52 28.62
C SER A 442 -18.24 -24.70 29.50
N THR A 443 -17.39 -24.49 30.50
CA THR A 443 -16.96 -25.50 31.49
C THR A 443 -17.67 -25.26 32.81
N PHE A 444 -18.36 -26.28 33.30
CA PHE A 444 -19.18 -26.23 34.50
C PHE A 444 -18.52 -26.97 35.66
N THR A 445 -18.62 -26.43 36.87
CA THR A 445 -18.16 -27.08 38.10
C THR A 445 -19.16 -26.87 39.22
N CYS A 446 -19.23 -27.83 40.13
CA CYS A 446 -20.05 -27.77 41.33
C CYS A 446 -19.19 -28.09 42.56
N SER A 447 -19.54 -27.52 43.72
CA SER A 447 -18.93 -27.88 45.00
C SER A 447 -19.24 -29.32 45.43
N ASP A 448 -20.29 -29.95 44.88
CA ASP A 448 -20.50 -31.39 44.96
C ASP A 448 -19.68 -32.10 43.87
N PRO A 449 -18.62 -32.85 44.22
CA PRO A 449 -17.74 -33.50 43.25
C PRO A 449 -18.42 -34.65 42.50
N GLN A 450 -19.59 -35.12 42.96
CA GLN A 450 -20.38 -36.14 42.31
C GLN A 450 -21.56 -35.56 41.50
N ALA A 451 -21.66 -34.23 41.40
CA ALA A 451 -22.70 -33.61 40.64
C ALA A 451 -22.57 -33.94 39.14
N VAL A 452 -23.72 -34.16 38.50
CA VAL A 452 -23.79 -34.48 37.08
C VAL A 452 -24.50 -33.34 36.36
N PHE A 453 -23.85 -32.79 35.35
CA PHE A 453 -24.44 -31.81 34.45
C PHE A 453 -25.06 -32.53 33.24
N VAL A 454 -26.27 -32.11 32.86
CA VAL A 454 -26.94 -32.61 31.66
C VAL A 454 -27.30 -31.43 30.77
N PHE A 455 -26.81 -31.47 29.54
CA PHE A 455 -27.00 -30.42 28.55
C PHE A 455 -28.04 -30.83 27.50
N PRO A 456 -28.63 -29.86 26.77
CA PRO A 456 -29.49 -30.15 25.63
C PRO A 456 -28.80 -31.08 24.60
N ALA A 457 -29.61 -31.88 23.89
CA ALA A 457 -29.06 -32.82 22.91
C ALA A 457 -28.24 -32.08 21.85
N GLY A 458 -26.99 -32.53 21.64
CA GLY A 458 -26.08 -31.96 20.63
C GLY A 458 -25.21 -30.79 21.10
N THR A 459 -25.33 -30.33 22.35
CA THR A 459 -24.48 -29.24 22.88
C THR A 459 -23.35 -29.73 23.80
N GLY A 460 -23.48 -30.91 24.41
CA GLY A 460 -22.46 -31.47 25.30
C GLY A 460 -21.21 -31.94 24.55
N LEU A 461 -20.03 -31.60 25.07
CA LEU A 461 -18.72 -32.05 24.58
C LEU A 461 -18.18 -33.25 25.39
N GLY A 462 -18.83 -33.58 26.51
CA GLY A 462 -18.48 -34.67 27.41
C GLY A 462 -18.18 -34.15 28.82
N GLY A 463 -18.48 -34.95 29.84
CA GLY A 463 -18.29 -34.57 31.25
C GLY A 463 -19.04 -33.29 31.60
N ASN A 464 -18.30 -32.23 31.96
CA ASN A 464 -18.86 -30.97 32.41
C ASN A 464 -18.69 -29.83 31.40
N GLU A 465 -18.54 -30.14 30.10
CA GLU A 465 -18.31 -29.14 29.05
C GLU A 465 -19.43 -29.15 28.01
N ALA A 466 -19.77 -27.95 27.51
CA ALA A 466 -20.73 -27.74 26.44
C ALA A 466 -20.28 -26.64 25.48
N MET A 467 -20.64 -26.78 24.20
CA MET A 467 -20.45 -25.78 23.15
C MET A 467 -21.73 -24.95 23.01
N LEU A 468 -21.68 -23.68 23.41
CA LEU A 468 -22.85 -22.79 23.50
C LEU A 468 -22.55 -21.43 22.83
N GLY A 469 -23.37 -21.03 21.85
CA GLY A 469 -23.28 -19.69 21.23
C GLY A 469 -24.04 -18.61 22.00
N ASN A 470 -24.13 -17.42 21.42
CA ASN A 470 -24.96 -16.33 21.97
C ASN A 470 -26.42 -16.78 22.17
N GLY A 471 -27.03 -16.34 23.28
CA GLY A 471 -28.41 -16.63 23.64
C GLY A 471 -28.56 -17.20 25.05
N THR A 472 -29.78 -17.65 25.35
CA THR A 472 -30.15 -18.22 26.65
C THR A 472 -30.21 -19.74 26.55
N HIS A 473 -29.46 -20.42 27.40
CA HIS A 473 -29.33 -21.87 27.43
C HIS A 473 -29.76 -22.41 28.78
N SER A 474 -30.47 -23.53 28.77
CA SER A 474 -30.82 -24.27 29.99
C SER A 474 -30.00 -25.54 30.10
N PHE A 475 -29.52 -25.84 31.30
CA PHE A 475 -28.86 -27.10 31.63
C PHE A 475 -29.39 -27.63 32.97
N LEU A 476 -29.28 -28.93 33.18
CA LEU A 476 -29.70 -29.59 34.41
C LEU A 476 -28.51 -29.94 35.28
N LEU A 477 -28.68 -29.84 36.59
CA LEU A 477 -27.75 -30.30 37.62
C LEU A 477 -28.45 -31.37 38.47
N ASP A 478 -27.89 -32.58 38.51
CA ASP A 478 -28.26 -33.59 39.50
C ASP A 478 -27.18 -33.66 40.59
N THR A 479 -27.60 -33.66 41.84
CA THR A 479 -26.74 -33.64 43.03
C THR A 479 -27.35 -34.50 44.12
N ARG A 480 -26.48 -35.16 44.89
CA ARG A 480 -26.86 -36.01 46.04
C ARG A 480 -26.60 -35.34 47.38
N VAL A 481 -26.03 -34.14 47.38
CA VAL A 481 -25.60 -33.42 48.58
C VAL A 481 -26.62 -32.34 48.96
N THR A 482 -26.87 -32.20 50.27
CA THR A 482 -27.65 -31.10 50.85
C THR A 482 -26.74 -30.03 51.43
N GLY A 483 -27.22 -28.78 51.47
CA GLY A 483 -26.48 -27.62 51.97
C GLY A 483 -26.36 -26.54 50.91
N GLU A 484 -25.45 -25.60 51.11
CA GLU A 484 -25.12 -24.63 50.07
C GLU A 484 -24.27 -25.28 48.97
N LEU A 485 -24.75 -25.20 47.74
CA LEU A 485 -24.02 -25.62 46.56
C LEU A 485 -23.54 -24.40 45.80
N THR A 486 -22.26 -24.41 45.47
CA THR A 486 -21.65 -23.44 44.56
C THR A 486 -21.60 -24.05 43.17
N VAL A 487 -22.13 -23.34 42.19
CA VAL A 487 -22.02 -23.69 40.77
C VAL A 487 -21.24 -22.59 40.07
N THR A 488 -20.20 -22.98 39.35
CA THR A 488 -19.33 -22.08 38.60
C THR A 488 -19.36 -22.48 37.14
N VAL A 489 -19.46 -21.49 36.26
CA VAL A 489 -19.31 -21.63 34.82
C VAL A 489 -18.18 -20.73 34.35
N GLN A 490 -17.28 -21.29 33.54
CA GLN A 490 -16.29 -20.52 32.78
C GLN A 490 -16.65 -20.63 31.30
N VAL A 491 -16.86 -19.51 30.64
CA VAL A 491 -17.15 -19.44 29.20
C VAL A 491 -15.95 -18.83 28.51
N SER A 492 -15.40 -19.54 27.52
CA SER A 492 -14.24 -19.11 26.74
C SER A 492 -14.60 -19.09 25.26
N ASP A 493 -14.45 -17.94 24.60
CA ASP A 493 -14.71 -17.79 23.17
C ASP A 493 -13.47 -18.14 22.32
N GLY A 494 -13.67 -18.22 21.00
CA GLY A 494 -12.59 -18.51 20.04
C GLY A 494 -11.54 -17.40 19.91
N SER A 495 -11.80 -16.21 20.46
CA SER A 495 -10.89 -15.05 20.44
C SER A 495 -9.98 -14.98 21.66
N GLY A 496 -10.15 -15.91 22.62
CA GLY A 496 -9.34 -16.01 23.83
C GLY A 496 -9.90 -15.24 25.03
N HIS A 497 -11.06 -14.60 24.92
CA HIS A 497 -11.73 -14.00 26.08
C HIS A 497 -12.37 -15.10 26.93
N SER A 498 -12.25 -14.97 28.26
CA SER A 498 -12.84 -15.90 29.21
C SER A 498 -13.55 -15.16 30.33
N VAL A 499 -14.81 -15.54 30.58
CA VAL A 499 -15.63 -14.97 31.65
C VAL A 499 -16.09 -16.08 32.58
N GLN A 500 -15.82 -15.90 33.87
CA GLN A 500 -16.28 -16.79 34.92
C GLN A 500 -17.47 -16.17 35.67
N ARG A 501 -18.48 -17.00 35.95
CA ARG A 501 -19.60 -16.66 36.82
C ARG A 501 -19.83 -17.78 37.82
N GLN A 502 -20.30 -17.39 38.99
CA GLN A 502 -20.60 -18.29 40.09
C GLN A 502 -21.93 -17.89 40.73
N CYS A 503 -22.72 -18.88 41.14
CA CYS A 503 -23.88 -18.67 41.99
C CYS A 503 -23.91 -19.71 43.11
N THR A 504 -24.56 -19.35 44.21
CA THR A 504 -24.83 -20.26 45.33
C THR A 504 -26.32 -20.55 45.40
N VAL A 505 -26.69 -21.82 45.59
CA VAL A 505 -28.08 -22.24 45.77
C VAL A 505 -28.17 -23.31 46.84
N THR A 506 -29.22 -23.27 47.67
CA THR A 506 -29.42 -24.26 48.72
C THR A 506 -30.10 -25.51 48.17
N SER A 507 -29.46 -26.65 48.41
CA SER A 507 -30.00 -27.99 48.17
C SER A 507 -30.55 -28.60 49.47
N ARG A 508 -31.71 -29.25 49.38
CA ARG A 508 -32.37 -29.91 50.51
C ARG A 508 -32.92 -31.27 50.14
N TYR A 509 -33.18 -32.08 51.16
CA TYR A 509 -33.94 -33.31 50.99
C TYR A 509 -35.39 -33.03 50.54
N PRO A 510 -36.01 -33.96 49.80
CA PRO A 510 -37.42 -33.87 49.45
C PRO A 510 -38.30 -33.86 50.70
N LYS A 511 -39.45 -33.22 50.60
CA LYS A 511 -40.47 -33.21 51.65
C LYS A 511 -41.60 -34.17 51.29
N PHE A 512 -42.05 -34.94 52.27
CA PHE A 512 -43.27 -35.73 52.18
C PHE A 512 -44.16 -35.46 53.40
N SER A 513 -45.38 -35.99 53.36
CA SER A 513 -46.30 -35.99 54.50
C SER A 513 -46.93 -37.37 54.66
N ALA A 514 -47.15 -37.80 55.90
CA ALA A 514 -47.84 -39.05 56.20
C ALA A 514 -48.95 -38.83 57.25
N MET A 515 -50.11 -39.45 57.05
CA MET A 515 -51.19 -39.51 58.04
C MET A 515 -51.83 -40.89 58.07
N ILE A 516 -52.38 -41.28 59.21
CA ILE A 516 -53.11 -42.54 59.35
C ILE A 516 -54.55 -42.27 59.83
N ARG A 517 -55.50 -42.98 59.22
CA ARG A 517 -56.94 -42.90 59.55
C ARG A 517 -57.42 -44.25 60.04
N THR A 518 -58.14 -44.26 61.16
CA THR A 518 -58.70 -45.46 61.77
C THR A 518 -60.12 -45.22 62.21
N MET A 519 -60.84 -46.29 62.55
CA MET A 519 -62.09 -46.20 63.30
C MET A 519 -61.79 -45.75 64.74
N SER A 520 -62.69 -44.98 65.36
CA SER A 520 -62.54 -44.58 66.77
C SER A 520 -62.79 -45.73 67.74
N SER A 521 -63.60 -46.71 67.34
CA SER A 521 -63.89 -47.93 68.09
C SER A 521 -64.05 -49.14 67.18
N ALA A 522 -63.74 -50.32 67.70
CA ALA A 522 -63.82 -51.60 66.99
C ALA A 522 -64.28 -52.72 67.93
N THR A 523 -64.90 -53.76 67.37
CA THR A 523 -65.28 -54.97 68.12
C THR A 523 -64.06 -55.85 68.37
N LEU A 524 -64.03 -56.52 69.52
CA LEU A 524 -63.01 -57.55 69.78
C LEU A 524 -62.98 -58.63 68.69
N TYR A 525 -61.78 -59.15 68.41
CA TYR A 525 -61.53 -60.18 67.40
C TYR A 525 -61.92 -59.79 65.96
N SER A 526 -62.24 -58.51 65.71
CA SER A 526 -62.58 -58.02 64.37
C SER A 526 -61.41 -57.31 63.69
N ASP A 527 -61.30 -57.56 62.40
CA ASP A 527 -60.33 -56.92 61.53
C ASP A 527 -60.76 -55.48 61.23
N SER A 528 -60.07 -54.53 61.87
CA SER A 528 -60.36 -53.11 61.77
C SER A 528 -59.35 -52.38 60.87
N PRO A 529 -59.81 -51.69 59.81
CA PRO A 529 -58.92 -51.06 58.86
C PRO A 529 -58.25 -49.80 59.43
N MET A 530 -56.97 -49.65 59.11
CA MET A 530 -56.16 -48.46 59.34
C MET A 530 -55.56 -48.02 58.00
N THR A 531 -56.00 -46.88 57.46
CA THR A 531 -55.51 -46.36 56.18
C THR A 531 -54.38 -45.38 56.41
N LEU A 532 -53.15 -45.81 56.11
CA LEU A 532 -51.98 -44.94 56.02
C LEU A 532 -51.97 -44.24 54.65
N ILE A 533 -51.74 -42.94 54.64
CA ILE A 533 -51.69 -42.12 53.43
C ILE A 533 -50.35 -41.39 53.40
N ILE A 534 -49.51 -41.73 52.43
CA ILE A 534 -48.21 -41.09 52.18
C ILE A 534 -48.35 -40.20 50.96
N ARG A 535 -47.97 -38.92 51.07
CA ARG A 535 -48.04 -37.93 49.98
C ARG A 535 -46.70 -37.24 49.80
N SER A 536 -46.23 -37.20 48.56
CA SER A 536 -45.07 -36.43 48.11
C SER A 536 -45.29 -35.96 46.68
N THR A 537 -44.88 -34.72 46.38
CA THR A 537 -44.82 -34.17 45.03
C THR A 537 -43.38 -33.94 44.58
N GLU A 538 -42.42 -34.16 45.46
CA GLU A 538 -40.99 -33.87 45.25
C GLU A 538 -40.18 -35.16 45.13
N TYR A 539 -40.81 -36.33 45.31
CA TYR A 539 -40.15 -37.62 45.34
C TYR A 539 -41.19 -38.73 45.13
N ALA A 540 -40.84 -39.74 44.33
CA ALA A 540 -41.72 -40.83 43.93
C ALA A 540 -41.07 -42.22 44.13
N GLY A 541 -40.29 -42.39 45.21
CA GLY A 541 -39.70 -43.69 45.52
C GLY A 541 -40.19 -44.27 46.85
N ASP A 542 -39.50 -45.32 47.27
CA ASP A 542 -39.89 -46.17 48.37
C ASP A 542 -39.75 -45.51 49.75
N TYR A 543 -40.69 -45.82 50.63
CA TYR A 543 -40.69 -45.48 52.04
C TYR A 543 -40.60 -46.75 52.89
N THR A 544 -39.70 -46.73 53.87
CA THR A 544 -39.65 -47.75 54.91
C THR A 544 -40.66 -47.38 56.00
N VAL A 545 -41.66 -48.23 56.21
CA VAL A 545 -42.73 -48.01 57.20
C VAL A 545 -42.69 -49.09 58.26
N SER A 546 -42.54 -48.70 59.52
CA SER A 546 -42.70 -49.58 60.68
C SER A 546 -43.79 -49.03 61.60
N TYR A 547 -44.28 -49.84 62.54
CA TYR A 547 -45.24 -49.39 63.54
C TYR A 547 -44.85 -49.86 64.95
N THR A 548 -45.20 -49.07 65.96
CA THR A 548 -45.24 -49.48 67.35
C THR A 548 -46.65 -49.36 67.90
N THR A 549 -46.95 -50.12 68.95
CA THR A 549 -48.26 -50.08 69.60
C THR A 549 -48.13 -50.21 71.12
N THR A 550 -49.08 -49.62 71.85
CA THR A 550 -49.18 -49.75 73.32
C THR A 550 -49.74 -51.11 73.78
N SER A 551 -50.34 -51.87 72.87
CA SER A 551 -50.95 -53.17 73.17
C SER A 551 -49.97 -54.33 72.94
N THR A 552 -49.96 -55.30 73.86
CA THR A 552 -49.23 -56.57 73.68
C THR A 552 -50.07 -57.67 73.01
N ASN A 553 -51.37 -57.44 72.82
CA ASN A 553 -52.32 -58.43 72.26
C ASN A 553 -53.01 -57.98 70.97
N CYS A 554 -52.66 -56.80 70.46
CA CYS A 554 -53.11 -56.34 69.15
C CYS A 554 -52.19 -56.86 68.04
N ARG A 555 -52.77 -57.48 67.02
CA ARG A 555 -52.07 -57.92 65.82
C ARG A 555 -52.33 -56.92 64.70
N VAL A 556 -51.29 -56.56 63.95
CA VAL A 556 -51.43 -55.73 62.74
C VAL A 556 -50.98 -56.54 61.54
N SER A 557 -51.71 -56.46 60.43
CA SER A 557 -51.38 -57.10 59.17
C SER A 557 -51.42 -56.11 58.01
N TYR A 558 -50.63 -56.41 56.97
CA TYR A 558 -50.62 -55.69 55.70
C TYR A 558 -50.45 -56.69 54.56
N GLY A 559 -51.25 -56.56 53.49
CA GLY A 559 -51.20 -57.48 52.35
C GLY A 559 -51.46 -58.95 52.69
N GLY A 560 -52.20 -59.22 53.78
CA GLY A 560 -52.47 -60.59 54.27
C GLY A 560 -51.40 -61.19 55.17
N SER A 561 -50.27 -60.51 55.37
CA SER A 561 -49.17 -60.95 56.24
C SER A 561 -49.22 -60.23 57.59
N MET A 562 -49.00 -60.97 58.68
CA MET A 562 -48.87 -60.39 60.02
C MET A 562 -47.55 -59.62 60.13
N LEU A 563 -47.61 -58.39 60.62
CA LEU A 563 -46.46 -57.55 60.87
C LEU A 563 -46.10 -57.61 62.36
N HIS A 564 -44.80 -57.69 62.64
CA HIS A 564 -44.29 -57.51 64.00
C HIS A 564 -44.03 -56.02 64.26
N PRO A 565 -44.25 -55.52 65.50
CA PRO A 565 -43.82 -54.19 65.89
C PRO A 565 -42.35 -53.95 65.54
N ASP A 566 -42.03 -52.74 65.11
CA ASP A 566 -40.70 -52.30 64.63
C ASP A 566 -40.17 -53.03 63.38
N SER A 567 -40.89 -54.01 62.83
CA SER A 567 -40.49 -54.65 61.57
C SER A 567 -40.93 -53.80 60.38
N PRO A 568 -40.00 -53.40 59.49
CA PRO A 568 -40.32 -52.51 58.39
C PRO A 568 -41.03 -53.23 57.24
N VAL A 569 -41.88 -52.48 56.53
CA VAL A 569 -42.40 -52.81 55.20
C VAL A 569 -42.07 -51.67 54.24
N THR A 570 -41.83 -52.00 52.97
CA THR A 570 -41.58 -51.00 51.93
C THR A 570 -42.88 -50.62 51.25
N LEU A 571 -43.20 -49.32 51.22
CA LEU A 571 -44.40 -48.76 50.61
C LEU A 571 -44.06 -47.58 49.71
N GLU A 572 -44.80 -47.39 48.62
CA GLU A 572 -44.68 -46.19 47.76
C GLU A 572 -45.57 -45.04 48.28
N THR A 573 -45.58 -43.90 47.58
CA THR A 573 -46.61 -42.87 47.81
C THR A 573 -47.99 -43.42 47.47
N GLY A 574 -48.99 -43.15 48.31
CA GLY A 574 -50.34 -43.65 48.06
C GLY A 574 -51.13 -43.91 49.33
N GLN A 575 -52.22 -44.67 49.18
CA GLN A 575 -53.04 -45.14 50.30
C GLN A 575 -52.77 -46.63 50.53
N HIS A 576 -52.45 -46.97 51.77
CA HIS A 576 -52.11 -48.33 52.20
C HIS A 576 -53.02 -48.72 53.37
N ILE A 577 -53.74 -49.82 53.22
CA ILE A 577 -54.69 -50.30 54.23
C ILE A 577 -54.02 -51.39 55.05
N PHE A 578 -53.74 -51.08 56.32
CA PHE A 578 -53.37 -52.03 57.35
C PHE A 578 -54.63 -52.53 58.05
N THR A 579 -54.56 -53.69 58.67
CA THR A 579 -55.65 -54.25 59.47
C THR A 579 -55.16 -54.49 60.88
N ALA A 580 -55.84 -53.95 61.88
CA ALA A 580 -55.59 -54.24 63.29
C ALA A 580 -56.66 -55.18 63.83
N ASN A 581 -56.29 -56.06 64.76
CA ASN A 581 -57.21 -56.95 65.46
C ASN A 581 -56.74 -57.13 66.91
N SER A 582 -57.61 -56.87 67.89
CA SER A 582 -57.30 -57.06 69.31
C SER A 582 -58.25 -58.06 69.97
N SER A 583 -57.71 -58.86 70.87
CA SER A 583 -58.47 -59.76 71.74
C SER A 583 -58.88 -59.12 73.08
N TYR A 584 -58.35 -57.93 73.42
CA TYR A 584 -58.59 -57.26 74.71
C TYR A 584 -59.36 -55.94 74.55
N ALA A 585 -60.31 -55.70 75.47
CA ALA A 585 -61.08 -54.45 75.51
C ALA A 585 -60.23 -53.32 76.12
N GLU A 586 -59.55 -52.56 75.26
CA GLU A 586 -58.64 -51.50 75.65
C GLU A 586 -58.56 -50.38 74.59
N ARG A 587 -57.92 -49.25 74.94
CA ARG A 587 -57.54 -48.25 73.94
C ARG A 587 -56.11 -48.53 73.49
N THR A 588 -55.97 -48.97 72.24
CA THR A 588 -54.66 -49.23 71.62
C THR A 588 -54.22 -48.02 70.83
N GLU A 589 -53.01 -47.51 71.09
CA GLU A 589 -52.37 -46.49 70.27
C GLU A 589 -51.41 -47.15 69.27
N PHE A 590 -51.30 -46.55 68.09
CA PHE A 590 -50.39 -46.96 67.03
C PHE A 590 -49.57 -45.76 66.58
N VAL A 591 -48.26 -45.94 66.45
CA VAL A 591 -47.35 -44.95 65.87
C VAL A 591 -46.66 -45.59 64.68
N PHE A 592 -47.01 -45.13 63.49
CA PHE A 592 -46.33 -45.51 62.25
C PHE A 592 -45.15 -44.55 62.05
N THR A 593 -43.95 -45.09 61.86
CA THR A 593 -42.76 -44.33 61.47
C THR A 593 -42.48 -44.59 60.01
N ILE A 594 -42.56 -43.54 59.19
CA ILE A 594 -42.38 -43.56 57.74
C ILE A 594 -41.06 -42.87 57.46
N THR A 595 -40.10 -43.57 56.85
CA THR A 595 -38.76 -43.04 56.56
C THR A 595 -38.50 -43.12 55.06
N ASP A 596 -38.10 -42.01 54.43
CA ASP A 596 -37.70 -42.01 53.03
C ASP A 596 -36.29 -42.61 52.83
N ILE A 597 -35.87 -42.81 51.58
CA ILE A 597 -34.54 -43.34 51.24
C ILE A 597 -33.37 -42.44 51.68
N TYR A 598 -33.65 -41.19 52.04
CA TYR A 598 -32.66 -40.23 52.53
C TYR A 598 -32.60 -40.22 54.07
N GLY A 599 -33.33 -41.12 54.73
CA GLY A 599 -33.35 -41.25 56.19
C GLY A 599 -34.19 -40.19 56.90
N ARG A 600 -35.06 -39.44 56.19
CA ARG A 600 -36.00 -38.50 56.81
C ARG A 600 -37.25 -39.23 57.26
N SER A 601 -37.52 -39.18 58.55
CA SER A 601 -38.67 -39.86 59.15
C SER A 601 -39.82 -38.90 59.49
N GLN A 602 -41.05 -39.38 59.37
CA GLN A 602 -42.26 -38.79 59.94
C GLN A 602 -43.07 -39.82 60.71
N GLN A 603 -43.84 -39.34 61.67
CA GLN A 603 -44.73 -40.20 62.46
C GLN A 603 -46.19 -39.90 62.17
N ALA A 604 -46.96 -40.96 61.88
CA ALA A 604 -48.41 -40.91 61.78
C ALA A 604 -49.00 -41.69 62.97
N ARG A 605 -49.90 -41.06 63.73
CA ARG A 605 -50.44 -41.63 64.98
C ARG A 605 -51.94 -41.87 64.87
N ALA A 606 -52.40 -42.99 65.42
CA ALA A 606 -53.81 -43.33 65.53
C ALA A 606 -54.11 -44.06 66.84
N SER A 607 -55.40 -44.18 67.19
CA SER A 607 -55.84 -45.04 68.29
C SER A 607 -57.19 -45.67 67.98
N ILE A 608 -57.37 -46.93 68.41
CA ILE A 608 -58.64 -47.66 68.31
C ILE A 608 -59.05 -48.07 69.73
N THR A 609 -60.33 -47.86 70.08
CA THR A 609 -60.91 -48.36 71.33
C THR A 609 -61.66 -49.67 71.07
N TRP A 610 -61.16 -50.78 71.62
CA TRP A 610 -61.73 -52.11 71.46
C TRP A 610 -62.82 -52.38 72.50
N ARG A 611 -64.01 -52.84 72.07
CA ARG A 611 -65.16 -53.09 72.95
C ARG A 611 -65.88 -54.39 72.61
#